data_AF-A0A8H4WQ29-F1
#
_entry.id   AF-A0A8H4WQ29-F1
#
_cell.length_a   1.000
_cell.length_b   1.000
_cell.length_c   1.000
_cell.angle_alpha   90.00
_cell.angle_beta   90.00
_cell.angle_gamma   90.00
#
_symmetry.space_group_name_H-M   'P 1'
#
loop_
_entity.id
_entity.type
_entity.pdbx_description
1 polymer ?
#
loop_
_entity_poly.entity_id
_entity_poly.type
_entity_poly.pdbx_seq_one_letter_code
_entity_poly.pdbx_strand_id
1 'polypeptide(L)'
;MAPTSTMARLASGLLLLSAPVTTLAKHAKVHPRQFSNVPGDIPFAGFDGCSEKKIADIEQAWADVVTLANTPRHFFPTETLETRMFGDDIASRFDDMNLIETVFHNIQELDGSTRKIRVACKDMYQDHRSTVDQVTCINEVKSSSGVIGGYAFAYGGSYEESTIVLCSIFFSDGQLHLSGIVDELRSASHDNQKNPYKMVGKARTLLHELTHLPAIAGKSEVIITDQLYNQDSNKKAYGIKWVEKLAANDKERGRTHLNADTYAVYASLKYMETMFGTPNAQVTGRDDGGEEEGETPSEPAGPTKAVNIILENRRKGVPGDADFSDSMKWLFYSVPFGTGSQCSADPVPVAEAPADVSISTFSVDALKDPQYPAGTFDVKTQDGDCQYKNDGSGNPGALWCGEQSHSCKENHERQTFKLCSNLGDGAKIEHVAMVSCEW
;
A
#
# COMPACT_ATOMS: atom_id res chain seq x y z
N MET A 1 55.95 52.01 21.09
CA MET A 1 56.68 50.88 20.50
C MET A 1 56.31 49.64 21.30
N ALA A 2 55.92 48.58 20.60
CA ALA A 2 55.09 47.46 21.07
C ALA A 2 55.71 46.60 22.17
N PRO A 3 54.88 45.93 23.00
CA PRO A 3 55.20 44.63 23.55
C PRO A 3 54.48 43.52 22.76
N THR A 4 55.28 42.58 22.28
CA THR A 4 54.88 41.36 21.57
C THR A 4 54.12 40.38 22.47
N SER A 5 52.97 39.91 21.99
CA SER A 5 52.17 38.84 22.59
C SER A 5 52.81 37.47 22.40
N THR A 6 52.88 36.66 23.44
CA THR A 6 53.18 35.22 23.35
C THR A 6 51.89 34.44 23.60
N MET A 7 51.33 33.84 22.55
CA MET A 7 50.19 32.92 22.65
C MET A 7 50.66 31.57 23.20
N ALA A 8 50.08 31.13 24.30
CA ALA A 8 50.15 29.75 24.76
C ALA A 8 49.10 28.91 23.99
N ARG A 9 49.57 27.90 23.24
CA ARG A 9 48.71 26.87 22.64
C ARG A 9 48.35 25.84 23.71
N LEU A 10 47.09 25.85 24.15
CA LEU A 10 46.46 24.73 24.85
C LEU A 10 46.09 23.66 23.83
N ALA A 11 46.78 22.52 23.87
CA ALA A 11 46.40 21.32 23.15
C ALA A 11 45.34 20.57 23.98
N SER A 12 44.06 20.77 23.64
CA SER A 12 42.98 19.91 24.12
C SER A 12 43.00 18.61 23.33
N GLY A 13 43.53 17.55 23.95
CA GLY A 13 43.44 16.19 23.44
C GLY A 13 41.99 15.71 23.51
N LEU A 14 41.35 15.61 22.35
CA LEU A 14 40.04 15.00 22.20
C LEU A 14 40.22 13.48 22.29
N LEU A 15 39.91 12.89 23.45
CA LEU A 15 39.81 11.44 23.62
C LEU A 15 38.59 10.96 22.83
N LEU A 16 38.82 10.46 21.61
CA LEU A 16 37.84 9.67 20.87
C LEU A 16 37.78 8.29 21.52
N LEU A 17 36.84 8.11 22.45
CA LEU A 17 36.41 6.80 22.92
C LEU A 17 35.69 6.11 21.76
N SER A 18 36.42 5.29 21.01
CA SER A 18 35.83 4.34 20.06
C SER A 18 34.95 3.37 20.84
N ALA A 19 33.66 3.35 20.52
CA ALA A 19 32.77 2.31 21.02
C ALA A 19 33.28 0.94 20.54
N PRO A 20 33.25 -0.11 21.40
CA PRO A 20 33.67 -1.43 21.00
C PRO A 20 32.77 -1.97 19.88
N VAL A 21 33.39 -2.34 18.77
CA VAL A 21 32.75 -3.14 17.71
C VAL A 21 32.39 -4.49 18.33
N THR A 22 31.11 -4.73 18.60
CA THR A 22 30.62 -6.04 19.00
C THR A 22 30.78 -7.00 17.83
N THR A 23 31.86 -7.78 17.83
CA THR A 23 32.05 -8.89 16.91
C THR A 23 30.98 -9.95 17.17
N LEU A 24 30.15 -10.23 16.15
CA LEU A 24 29.27 -11.40 16.14
C LEU A 24 30.14 -12.65 16.38
N ALA A 25 29.96 -13.29 17.53
CA ALA A 25 30.76 -14.45 17.90
C ALA A 25 30.41 -15.64 16.98
N LYS A 26 31.43 -16.20 16.31
CA LYS A 26 31.32 -17.44 15.55
C LYS A 26 30.89 -18.55 16.53
N HIS A 27 29.85 -19.30 16.17
CA HIS A 27 29.11 -20.19 17.06
C HIS A 27 29.98 -21.03 18.01
N ALA A 28 29.65 -20.96 19.31
CA ALA A 28 29.69 -22.15 20.15
C ALA A 28 28.68 -23.16 19.58
N LYS A 29 29.03 -24.46 19.55
CA LYS A 29 28.12 -25.55 19.14
C LYS A 29 26.71 -25.24 19.65
N VAL A 30 25.74 -25.16 18.72
CA VAL A 30 24.31 -25.12 19.03
C VAL A 30 24.11 -26.09 20.18
N HIS A 31 23.82 -25.59 21.38
CA HIS A 31 23.45 -26.47 22.46
C HIS A 31 22.15 -27.11 21.99
N PRO A 32 22.10 -28.43 21.77
CA PRO A 32 20.82 -29.08 21.68
C PRO A 32 20.20 -28.90 23.07
N ARG A 33 19.45 -27.81 23.27
CA ARG A 33 18.32 -27.94 24.18
C ARG A 33 17.49 -29.01 23.51
N GLN A 34 17.57 -30.20 24.12
CA GLN A 34 16.66 -31.30 23.90
C GLN A 34 15.30 -30.70 23.61
N PHE A 35 14.79 -31.02 22.43
CA PHE A 35 13.42 -30.75 22.01
C PHE A 35 12.51 -31.04 23.20
N SER A 36 12.18 -29.99 23.97
CA SER A 36 11.15 -30.10 24.98
C SER A 36 9.90 -30.25 24.14
N ASN A 37 9.43 -31.48 24.03
CA ASN A 37 8.19 -31.90 23.40
C ASN A 37 7.21 -30.73 23.27
N VAL A 38 7.23 -30.05 22.12
CA VAL A 38 6.08 -29.27 21.66
C VAL A 38 5.28 -30.29 20.85
N PRO A 39 4.31 -31.00 21.46
CA PRO A 39 3.51 -31.97 20.72
C PRO A 39 2.58 -31.25 19.75
N GLY A 40 2.69 -31.62 18.47
CA GLY A 40 1.66 -31.42 17.45
C GLY A 40 1.56 -30.01 16.88
N ASP A 41 1.40 -29.94 15.56
CA ASP A 41 0.70 -28.87 14.83
C ASP A 41 1.45 -27.59 14.44
N ILE A 42 2.70 -27.37 14.83
CA ILE A 42 3.51 -26.24 14.29
C ILE A 42 4.74 -26.70 13.47
N PRO A 43 5.09 -25.99 12.37
CA PRO A 43 6.16 -26.37 11.45
C PRO A 43 7.56 -25.96 11.94
N PHE A 44 7.73 -25.66 13.23
CA PHE A 44 8.99 -25.16 13.77
C PHE A 44 9.78 -26.25 14.48
N ALA A 45 11.07 -26.38 14.14
CA ALA A 45 12.01 -27.34 14.72
C ALA A 45 12.34 -27.02 16.18
N GLY A 46 12.23 -25.76 16.55
CA GLY A 46 12.65 -25.21 17.83
C GLY A 46 12.90 -23.72 17.73
N PHE A 47 13.20 -23.13 18.88
CA PHE A 47 13.28 -21.69 19.08
C PHE A 47 14.61 -21.30 19.74
N ASP A 48 15.50 -20.61 19.02
CA ASP A 48 16.76 -20.13 19.57
C ASP A 48 16.64 -18.72 20.17
N GLY A 49 17.03 -18.55 21.43
CA GLY A 49 17.00 -17.25 22.11
C GLY A 49 15.60 -16.71 22.42
N CYS A 50 14.55 -17.53 22.30
CA CYS A 50 13.18 -17.15 22.59
C CYS A 50 12.81 -17.45 24.06
N SER A 51 12.10 -16.54 24.71
CA SER A 51 11.43 -16.82 25.99
C SER A 51 10.10 -17.54 25.76
N GLU A 52 9.53 -18.16 26.80
CA GLU A 52 8.22 -18.83 26.71
C GLU A 52 7.12 -17.91 26.16
N LYS A 53 7.08 -16.65 26.61
CA LYS A 53 6.14 -15.64 26.06
C LYS A 53 6.34 -15.42 24.56
N LYS A 54 7.60 -15.33 24.09
CA LYS A 54 7.89 -15.16 22.66
C LYS A 54 7.50 -16.39 21.86
N ILE A 55 7.71 -17.59 22.42
CA ILE A 55 7.30 -18.85 21.78
C ILE A 55 5.79 -18.89 21.59
N ALA A 56 5.01 -18.60 22.65
CA ALA A 56 3.55 -18.54 22.56
C ALA A 56 3.05 -17.51 21.53
N ASP A 57 3.72 -16.35 21.45
CA ASP A 57 3.43 -15.36 20.41
C ASP A 57 3.70 -15.89 18.99
N ILE A 58 4.77 -16.66 18.79
CA ILE A 58 5.10 -17.23 17.47
C ILE A 58 4.10 -18.32 17.09
N GLU A 59 3.71 -19.16 18.05
CA GLU A 59 2.71 -20.22 17.86
C GLU A 59 1.35 -19.63 17.48
N GLN A 60 0.90 -18.58 18.18
CA GLN A 60 -0.34 -17.89 17.82
C GLN A 60 -0.23 -17.20 16.46
N ALA A 61 0.90 -16.54 16.17
CA ALA A 61 1.12 -15.92 14.87
C ALA A 61 1.12 -16.96 13.73
N TRP A 62 1.61 -18.18 13.97
CA TRP A 62 1.52 -19.27 13.00
C TRP A 62 0.07 -19.70 12.74
N ALA A 63 -0.74 -19.90 13.79
CA ALA A 63 -2.16 -20.21 13.62
C ALA A 63 -2.89 -19.12 12.81
N ASP A 64 -2.54 -17.86 13.03
CA ASP A 64 -3.05 -16.73 12.26
C ASP A 64 -2.55 -16.76 10.80
N VAL A 65 -1.27 -17.11 10.56
CA VAL A 65 -0.72 -17.30 9.19
C VAL A 65 -1.49 -18.39 8.45
N VAL A 66 -1.77 -19.52 9.09
CA VAL A 66 -2.58 -20.61 8.49
C VAL A 66 -3.96 -20.07 8.11
N THR A 67 -4.57 -19.23 8.94
CA THR A 67 -5.85 -18.56 8.63
C THR A 67 -5.74 -17.66 7.40
N LEU A 68 -4.71 -16.79 7.35
CA LEU A 68 -4.49 -15.88 6.23
C LEU A 68 -4.20 -16.64 4.93
N ALA A 69 -3.29 -17.61 4.96
CA ALA A 69 -2.89 -18.40 3.80
C ALA A 69 -4.01 -19.31 3.27
N ASN A 70 -4.97 -19.71 4.12
CA ASN A 70 -6.15 -20.47 3.70
C ASN A 70 -7.22 -19.63 3.01
N THR A 71 -7.14 -18.30 3.05
CA THR A 71 -8.19 -17.45 2.47
C THR A 71 -8.10 -17.34 0.93
N PRO A 72 -6.91 -17.20 0.32
CA PRO A 72 -6.73 -17.14 -1.14
C PRO A 72 -7.05 -18.40 -1.95
N ARG A 73 -7.98 -19.27 -1.52
CA ARG A 73 -8.23 -20.62 -2.09
C ARG A 73 -8.58 -20.65 -3.57
N HIS A 74 -9.00 -19.53 -4.14
CA HIS A 74 -9.30 -19.40 -5.56
C HIS A 74 -8.67 -18.11 -6.09
N PHE A 75 -7.44 -18.22 -6.61
CA PHE A 75 -6.79 -17.13 -7.33
C PHE A 75 -7.48 -16.86 -8.69
N PHE A 76 -8.29 -17.82 -9.16
CA PHE A 76 -9.04 -17.74 -10.41
C PHE A 76 -10.55 -17.89 -10.16
N PRO A 77 -11.41 -17.05 -10.77
CA PRO A 77 -11.08 -15.94 -11.67
C PRO A 77 -10.35 -14.80 -10.93
N THR A 78 -9.50 -14.05 -11.63
CA THR A 78 -8.83 -12.88 -11.05
C THR A 78 -9.85 -11.78 -10.81
N GLU A 79 -9.98 -11.33 -9.56
CA GLU A 79 -10.88 -10.27 -9.14
C GLU A 79 -10.09 -8.97 -8.89
N THR A 80 -10.72 -8.04 -8.16
CA THR A 80 -10.13 -6.73 -7.87
C THR A 80 -8.84 -6.82 -7.07
N LEU A 81 -8.72 -7.75 -6.11
CA LEU A 81 -7.53 -7.82 -5.26
C LEU A 81 -6.34 -8.47 -5.97
N GLU A 82 -6.57 -9.48 -6.79
CA GLU A 82 -5.52 -10.18 -7.53
C GLU A 82 -4.88 -9.22 -8.53
N THR A 83 -5.71 -8.48 -9.28
CA THR A 83 -5.23 -7.44 -10.21
C THR A 83 -4.54 -6.28 -9.49
N ARG A 84 -5.04 -5.88 -8.31
CA ARG A 84 -4.44 -4.77 -7.55
C ARG A 84 -3.11 -5.12 -6.88
N MET A 85 -2.93 -6.37 -6.44
CA MET A 85 -1.71 -6.81 -5.75
C MET A 85 -0.65 -7.31 -6.73
N PHE A 86 -1.06 -7.97 -7.82
CA PHE A 86 -0.13 -8.59 -8.74
C PHE A 86 -0.03 -7.87 -10.08
N GLY A 87 -1.04 -7.11 -10.50
CA GLY A 87 -1.08 -6.37 -11.76
C GLY A 87 -2.27 -6.78 -12.63
N ASP A 88 -2.76 -5.86 -13.47
CA ASP A 88 -3.94 -6.11 -14.33
C ASP A 88 -3.72 -7.22 -15.39
N ASP A 89 -2.46 -7.54 -15.67
CA ASP A 89 -2.04 -8.59 -16.59
C ASP A 89 -1.84 -9.96 -15.93
N ILE A 90 -2.06 -10.10 -14.61
CA ILE A 90 -1.74 -11.34 -13.88
C ILE A 90 -2.48 -12.57 -14.44
N ALA A 91 -3.71 -12.39 -14.94
CA ALA A 91 -4.49 -13.45 -15.58
C ALA A 91 -3.81 -14.04 -16.84
N SER A 92 -2.85 -13.33 -17.42
CA SER A 92 -2.07 -13.77 -18.59
C SER A 92 -0.68 -14.34 -18.23
N ARG A 93 -0.24 -14.20 -16.97
CA ARG A 93 1.07 -14.65 -16.47
C ARG A 93 0.96 -15.99 -15.74
N PHE A 94 0.75 -17.06 -16.50
CA PHE A 94 0.47 -18.40 -15.95
C PHE A 94 1.56 -18.94 -15.02
N ASP A 95 2.84 -18.72 -15.33
CA ASP A 95 3.94 -19.18 -14.47
C ASP A 95 3.96 -18.46 -13.12
N ASP A 96 3.68 -17.15 -13.12
CA ASP A 96 3.56 -16.32 -11.92
C ASP A 96 2.40 -16.81 -11.04
N MET A 97 1.23 -17.06 -11.63
CA MET A 97 0.07 -17.61 -10.92
C MET A 97 0.38 -18.97 -10.31
N ASN A 98 1.05 -19.86 -11.04
CA ASN A 98 1.45 -21.16 -10.52
C ASN A 98 2.43 -21.06 -9.35
N LEU A 99 3.37 -20.09 -9.39
CA LEU A 99 4.23 -19.82 -8.23
C LEU A 99 3.40 -19.33 -7.05
N ILE A 100 2.46 -18.41 -7.28
CA ILE A 100 1.63 -17.85 -6.21
C ILE A 100 0.80 -18.94 -5.51
N GLU A 101 0.16 -19.81 -6.29
CA GLU A 101 -0.57 -20.97 -5.79
C GLU A 101 0.36 -21.93 -5.04
N THR A 102 1.55 -22.21 -5.57
CA THR A 102 2.56 -23.06 -4.93
C THR A 102 2.95 -22.53 -3.55
N VAL A 103 3.19 -21.21 -3.44
CA VAL A 103 3.57 -20.57 -2.18
C VAL A 103 2.47 -20.74 -1.13
N PHE A 104 1.22 -20.38 -1.44
CA PHE A 104 0.12 -20.51 -0.49
C PHE A 104 -0.17 -21.98 -0.14
N HIS A 105 -0.14 -22.87 -1.13
CA HIS A 105 -0.33 -24.31 -0.91
C HIS A 105 0.75 -24.89 0.01
N ASN A 106 2.04 -24.58 -0.23
CA ASN A 106 3.13 -25.07 0.61
C ASN A 106 3.06 -24.54 2.05
N ILE A 107 2.61 -23.30 2.26
CA ILE A 107 2.36 -22.77 3.60
C ILE A 107 1.22 -23.53 4.30
N GLN A 108 0.14 -23.86 3.58
CA GLN A 108 -0.96 -24.63 4.14
C GLN A 108 -0.51 -26.06 4.50
N GLU A 109 0.25 -26.72 3.62
CA GLU A 109 0.77 -28.09 3.83
C GLU A 109 1.79 -28.20 4.97
N LEU A 110 2.33 -27.08 5.46
CA LEU A 110 3.19 -27.08 6.64
C LEU A 110 2.40 -27.36 7.93
N ASP A 111 1.11 -27.06 7.95
CA ASP A 111 0.23 -27.34 9.07
C ASP A 111 0.10 -28.86 9.28
N GLY A 112 0.37 -29.33 10.50
CA GLY A 112 0.44 -30.77 10.79
C GLY A 112 1.64 -31.51 10.17
N SER A 113 2.59 -30.82 9.51
CA SER A 113 3.74 -31.47 8.89
C SER A 113 4.87 -31.78 9.87
N THR A 114 5.66 -32.80 9.53
CA THR A 114 6.94 -33.08 10.20
C THR A 114 8.09 -32.26 9.63
N ARG A 115 7.85 -31.39 8.65
CA ARG A 115 8.87 -30.52 8.05
C ARG A 115 9.14 -29.38 9.02
N LYS A 116 10.42 -29.14 9.35
CA LYS A 116 10.77 -28.29 10.49
C LYS A 116 11.67 -27.11 10.12
N ILE A 117 11.09 -25.91 10.05
CA ILE A 117 11.79 -24.63 9.91
C ILE A 117 12.39 -24.20 11.25
N ARG A 118 13.59 -23.62 11.27
CA ARG A 118 14.19 -23.07 12.49
C ARG A 118 13.69 -21.65 12.75
N VAL A 119 13.41 -21.31 14.01
CA VAL A 119 13.05 -19.95 14.41
C VAL A 119 14.03 -19.45 15.47
N ALA A 120 14.43 -18.18 15.38
CA ALA A 120 15.24 -17.52 16.40
C ALA A 120 14.66 -16.17 16.80
N CYS A 121 14.88 -15.76 18.05
CA CYS A 121 14.50 -14.45 18.60
C CYS A 121 15.71 -13.56 18.91
N LYS A 122 16.84 -13.88 18.29
CA LYS A 122 18.11 -13.15 18.33
C LYS A 122 18.81 -13.33 16.97
N ASP A 123 19.64 -12.37 16.59
CA ASP A 123 20.43 -12.45 15.36
C ASP A 123 21.27 -13.73 15.32
N MET A 124 21.30 -14.36 14.14
CA MET A 124 22.09 -15.56 13.86
C MET A 124 23.16 -15.26 12.83
N TYR A 125 24.37 -15.77 13.09
CA TYR A 125 25.47 -15.68 12.13
C TYR A 125 25.23 -16.61 10.94
N GLN A 126 25.31 -16.07 9.72
CA GLN A 126 25.13 -16.79 8.47
C GLN A 126 26.50 -17.10 7.85
N ASP A 127 27.03 -18.31 8.05
CA ASP A 127 28.36 -18.69 7.56
C ASP A 127 28.50 -18.80 6.04
N HIS A 128 27.38 -18.86 5.30
CA HIS A 128 27.37 -18.75 3.83
C HIS A 128 27.50 -17.30 3.33
N ARG A 129 27.49 -16.30 4.23
CA ARG A 129 27.64 -14.88 3.90
C ARG A 129 28.95 -14.33 4.45
N SER A 130 29.51 -13.34 3.76
CA SER A 130 30.64 -12.60 4.29
C SER A 130 30.23 -11.78 5.53
N THR A 131 31.18 -11.22 6.27
CA THR A 131 30.87 -10.38 7.43
C THR A 131 30.12 -9.09 7.06
N VAL A 132 30.30 -8.58 5.84
CA VAL A 132 29.63 -7.37 5.37
C VAL A 132 28.23 -7.65 4.82
N ASP A 133 27.97 -8.90 4.44
CA ASP A 133 26.67 -9.34 3.88
C ASP A 133 25.77 -10.00 4.94
N GLN A 134 26.15 -9.95 6.22
CA GLN A 134 25.34 -10.47 7.32
C GLN A 134 24.04 -9.68 7.45
N VAL A 135 22.94 -10.39 7.31
CA VAL A 135 21.60 -9.89 7.61
C VAL A 135 21.41 -9.92 9.12
N THR A 136 20.99 -8.81 9.70
CA THR A 136 20.67 -8.71 11.12
C THR A 136 19.48 -7.79 11.29
N CYS A 137 18.80 -7.91 12.43
CA CYS A 137 17.75 -6.99 12.85
C CYS A 137 18.16 -5.52 12.81
N ILE A 138 19.46 -5.21 12.95
CA ILE A 138 19.97 -3.83 12.90
C ILE A 138 20.37 -3.44 11.47
N ASN A 139 20.99 -4.34 10.71
CA ASN A 139 21.48 -4.00 9.37
C ASN A 139 20.35 -3.87 8.35
N GLU A 140 19.32 -4.70 8.45
CA GLU A 140 18.14 -4.58 7.57
C GLU A 140 17.37 -3.29 7.81
N VAL A 141 17.42 -2.73 9.03
CA VAL A 141 16.88 -1.40 9.34
C VAL A 141 17.70 -0.28 8.68
N LYS A 142 18.97 -0.52 8.32
CA LYS A 142 19.77 0.48 7.61
C LYS A 142 19.59 0.41 6.10
N SER A 143 19.22 -0.76 5.56
CA SER A 143 18.92 -0.96 4.14
C SER A 143 17.45 -0.65 3.79
N SER A 144 16.57 -0.56 4.79
CA SER A 144 15.16 -0.17 4.64
C SER A 144 14.91 1.16 5.38
N SER A 145 13.92 1.94 4.96
CA SER A 145 13.58 3.23 5.58
C SER A 145 12.84 3.11 6.93
N GLY A 146 12.92 1.95 7.62
CA GLY A 146 12.09 1.65 8.79
C GLY A 146 12.59 0.47 9.64
N VAL A 147 11.78 0.07 10.63
CA VAL A 147 12.06 -1.05 11.55
C VAL A 147 11.59 -2.37 10.92
N ILE A 148 12.44 -3.41 10.89
CA ILE A 148 12.06 -4.71 10.32
C ILE A 148 11.52 -5.68 11.37
N GLY A 149 10.47 -6.41 11.00
CA GLY A 149 9.81 -7.41 11.84
C GLY A 149 10.63 -8.69 12.02
N GLY A 150 11.34 -9.09 10.98
CA GLY A 150 12.21 -10.25 10.97
C GLY A 150 13.09 -10.25 9.74
N TYR A 151 13.83 -11.35 9.58
CA TYR A 151 14.48 -11.70 8.34
C TYR A 151 14.54 -13.23 8.21
N ALA A 152 14.66 -13.72 6.99
CA ALA A 152 14.79 -15.14 6.72
C ALA A 152 16.03 -15.46 5.87
N PHE A 153 16.56 -16.66 6.05
CA PHE A 153 17.63 -17.19 5.22
C PHE A 153 17.57 -18.72 5.16
N ALA A 154 18.20 -19.30 4.15
CA ALA A 154 18.30 -20.74 4.00
C ALA A 154 19.68 -21.15 3.48
N TYR A 155 20.10 -22.37 3.84
CA TYR A 155 21.31 -23.00 3.32
C TYR A 155 21.08 -23.84 2.06
N GLY A 156 19.81 -24.13 1.76
CA GLY A 156 19.38 -24.96 0.65
C GLY A 156 17.87 -24.89 0.44
N GLY A 157 17.36 -25.79 -0.39
CA GLY A 157 15.94 -25.83 -0.79
C GLY A 157 15.00 -26.52 0.19
N SER A 158 15.50 -27.06 1.32
CA SER A 158 14.69 -27.80 2.29
C SER A 158 14.19 -26.94 3.44
N TYR A 159 13.11 -27.38 4.09
CA TYR A 159 12.55 -26.71 5.26
C TYR A 159 13.50 -26.73 6.46
N GLU A 160 14.23 -27.83 6.63
CA GLU A 160 15.18 -28.05 7.72
C GLU A 160 16.41 -27.13 7.63
N GLU A 161 16.72 -26.69 6.42
CA GLU A 161 17.79 -25.72 6.12
C GLU A 161 17.33 -24.27 6.20
N SER A 162 16.04 -24.04 6.39
CA SER A 162 15.42 -22.72 6.46
C SER A 162 15.41 -22.18 7.89
N THR A 163 15.69 -20.90 8.04
CA THR A 163 15.69 -20.19 9.33
C THR A 163 14.98 -18.85 9.20
N ILE A 164 14.08 -18.57 10.14
CA ILE A 164 13.46 -17.25 10.33
C ILE A 164 13.98 -16.66 11.63
N VAL A 165 14.39 -15.40 11.60
CA VAL A 165 14.78 -14.64 12.78
C VAL A 165 13.77 -13.52 13.00
N LEU A 166 13.14 -13.51 14.16
CA LEU A 166 12.14 -12.51 14.53
C LEU A 166 12.75 -11.44 15.44
N CYS A 167 12.67 -10.20 15.00
CA CYS A 167 13.27 -9.05 15.66
C CYS A 167 12.42 -8.55 16.83
N SER A 168 12.98 -7.64 17.65
CA SER A 168 12.27 -7.12 18.83
C SER A 168 10.94 -6.44 18.51
N ILE A 169 10.82 -5.78 17.35
CA ILE A 169 9.59 -5.10 16.95
C ILE A 169 8.42 -6.07 16.76
N PHE A 170 8.67 -7.30 16.32
CA PHE A 170 7.64 -8.35 16.19
C PHE A 170 6.96 -8.65 17.54
N PHE A 171 7.70 -8.49 18.64
CA PHE A 171 7.22 -8.73 20.00
C PHE A 171 6.79 -7.46 20.74
N SER A 172 6.85 -6.30 20.08
CA SER A 172 6.56 -5.02 20.71
C SER A 172 5.05 -4.78 20.83
N ASP A 173 4.67 -3.99 21.83
CA ASP A 173 3.30 -3.54 22.01
C ASP A 173 2.84 -2.77 20.76
N GLY A 174 1.61 -3.03 20.30
CA GLY A 174 1.06 -2.50 19.04
C GLY A 174 1.15 -3.45 17.84
N GLN A 175 1.93 -4.53 17.93
CA GLN A 175 1.83 -5.65 16.98
C GLN A 175 0.78 -6.63 17.48
N LEU A 176 -0.44 -6.53 16.97
CA LEU A 176 -1.53 -7.40 17.38
C LEU A 176 -1.46 -8.76 16.66
N HIS A 177 -2.01 -9.78 17.32
CA HIS A 177 -2.45 -11.01 16.68
C HIS A 177 -3.70 -10.74 15.84
N LEU A 178 -3.99 -11.60 14.87
CA LEU A 178 -5.06 -11.40 13.90
C LEU A 178 -6.43 -11.20 14.57
N SER A 179 -6.73 -11.96 15.61
CA SER A 179 -7.98 -11.82 16.38
C SER A 179 -8.15 -10.43 16.99
N GLY A 180 -7.08 -9.87 17.57
CA GLY A 180 -7.10 -8.51 18.12
C GLY A 180 -7.36 -7.45 17.05
N ILE A 181 -6.74 -7.59 15.87
CA ILE A 181 -6.99 -6.69 14.73
C ILE A 181 -8.47 -6.77 14.30
N VAL A 182 -9.01 -7.99 14.17
CA VAL A 182 -10.39 -8.21 13.77
C VAL A 182 -11.37 -7.61 14.78
N ASP A 183 -11.12 -7.77 16.07
CA ASP A 183 -11.98 -7.21 17.12
C ASP A 183 -11.96 -5.67 17.10
N GLU A 184 -10.80 -5.05 16.91
CA GLU A 184 -10.70 -3.60 16.70
C GLU A 184 -11.52 -3.17 15.48
N LEU A 185 -11.35 -3.85 14.34
CA LEU A 185 -12.06 -3.52 13.09
C LEU A 185 -13.57 -3.67 13.19
N ARG A 186 -14.07 -4.73 13.85
CA ARG A 186 -15.51 -4.92 14.07
C ARG A 186 -16.16 -3.78 14.84
N SER A 187 -15.41 -3.15 15.73
CA SER A 187 -15.86 -1.99 16.51
C SER A 187 -15.59 -0.63 15.84
N ALA A 188 -14.82 -0.61 14.75
CA ALA A 188 -14.41 0.61 14.07
C ALA A 188 -15.48 1.15 13.10
N SER A 189 -15.29 2.38 12.64
CA SER A 189 -16.11 2.95 11.56
C SER A 189 -15.97 2.15 10.27
N HIS A 190 -16.98 2.23 9.40
CA HIS A 190 -16.98 1.56 8.10
C HIS A 190 -15.74 1.89 7.24
N ASP A 191 -15.26 3.14 7.27
CA ASP A 191 -14.04 3.54 6.57
C ASP A 191 -12.80 2.82 7.10
N ASN A 192 -12.71 2.61 8.42
CA ASN A 192 -11.62 1.86 9.03
C ASN A 192 -11.73 0.36 8.76
N GLN A 193 -12.95 -0.18 8.67
CA GLN A 193 -13.19 -1.57 8.26
C GLN A 193 -12.69 -1.88 6.84
N LYS A 194 -12.65 -0.87 5.97
CA LYS A 194 -12.12 -0.98 4.61
C LYS A 194 -10.70 -0.44 4.45
N ASN A 195 -10.06 0.03 5.52
CA ASN A 195 -8.72 0.61 5.46
C ASN A 195 -7.64 -0.50 5.49
N PRO A 196 -6.92 -0.75 4.39
CA PRO A 196 -5.95 -1.84 4.32
C PRO A 196 -4.75 -1.67 5.25
N TYR A 197 -4.47 -0.46 5.74
CA TYR A 197 -3.42 -0.22 6.73
C TYR A 197 -3.73 -0.80 8.12
N LYS A 198 -4.98 -1.21 8.36
CA LYS A 198 -5.38 -1.82 9.64
C LYS A 198 -5.02 -3.30 9.73
N MET A 199 -4.73 -3.97 8.62
CA MET A 199 -4.32 -5.37 8.59
C MET A 199 -2.79 -5.52 8.72
N VAL A 200 -2.20 -4.88 9.73
CA VAL A 200 -0.78 -4.99 10.05
C VAL A 200 -0.65 -5.65 11.42
N GLY A 201 0.10 -6.75 11.48
CA GLY A 201 0.34 -7.47 12.73
C GLY A 201 1.29 -8.65 12.55
N LYS A 202 1.42 -9.44 13.62
CA LYS A 202 2.41 -10.53 13.73
C LYS A 202 2.25 -11.57 12.60
N ALA A 203 1.01 -11.94 12.27
CA ALA A 203 0.74 -12.91 11.22
C ALA A 203 1.23 -12.45 9.84
N ARG A 204 0.98 -11.19 9.49
CA ARG A 204 1.45 -10.61 8.22
C ARG A 204 2.98 -10.60 8.15
N THR A 205 3.65 -10.19 9.23
CA THR A 205 5.12 -10.23 9.30
C THR A 205 5.65 -11.65 9.15
N LEU A 206 5.11 -12.62 9.88
CA LEU A 206 5.57 -14.01 9.77
C LEU A 206 5.33 -14.58 8.38
N LEU A 207 4.18 -14.28 7.76
CA LEU A 207 3.86 -14.68 6.39
C LEU A 207 4.86 -14.09 5.38
N HIS A 208 5.21 -12.82 5.53
CA HIS A 208 6.24 -12.17 4.72
C HIS A 208 7.57 -12.95 4.79
N GLU A 209 8.07 -13.22 6.00
CA GLU A 209 9.34 -13.95 6.18
C GLU A 209 9.30 -15.38 5.64
N LEU A 210 8.17 -16.06 5.77
CA LEU A 210 7.99 -17.41 5.21
C LEU A 210 8.19 -17.40 3.69
N THR A 211 7.69 -16.38 2.98
CA THR A 211 7.75 -16.35 1.51
C THR A 211 9.18 -16.23 0.97
N HIS A 212 10.13 -15.71 1.75
CA HIS A 212 11.55 -15.71 1.37
C HIS A 212 12.19 -17.10 1.34
N LEU A 213 11.59 -18.10 1.99
CA LEU A 213 12.19 -19.41 2.09
C LEU A 213 12.09 -20.16 0.75
N PRO A 214 13.21 -20.67 0.19
CA PRO A 214 13.20 -21.41 -1.07
C PRO A 214 12.23 -22.60 -1.07
N ALA A 215 12.16 -23.30 0.06
CA ALA A 215 11.29 -24.45 0.26
C ALA A 215 9.80 -24.10 0.07
N ILE A 216 9.39 -22.90 0.47
CA ILE A 216 8.01 -22.40 0.32
C ILE A 216 7.70 -22.13 -1.16
N ALA A 217 8.65 -21.57 -1.90
CA ALA A 217 8.55 -21.38 -3.34
C ALA A 217 8.70 -22.67 -4.17
N GLY A 218 9.02 -23.81 -3.53
CA GLY A 218 9.35 -25.06 -4.21
C GLY A 218 10.63 -24.97 -5.05
N LYS A 219 11.61 -24.16 -4.61
CA LYS A 219 12.88 -23.90 -5.29
C LYS A 219 14.07 -24.28 -4.42
N SER A 220 15.24 -24.42 -5.05
CA SER A 220 16.51 -24.65 -4.37
C SER A 220 17.20 -23.36 -3.89
N GLU A 221 16.76 -22.21 -4.40
CA GLU A 221 17.34 -20.90 -4.12
C GLU A 221 16.26 -19.86 -3.81
N VAL A 222 16.67 -18.75 -3.19
CA VAL A 222 15.77 -17.66 -2.82
C VAL A 222 15.39 -16.89 -4.08
N ILE A 223 14.12 -16.99 -4.49
CA ILE A 223 13.60 -16.25 -5.65
C ILE A 223 12.61 -15.14 -5.27
N ILE A 224 11.95 -15.26 -4.11
CA ILE A 224 11.06 -14.23 -3.57
C ILE A 224 11.88 -13.40 -2.57
N THR A 225 12.02 -12.12 -2.85
CA THR A 225 12.85 -11.19 -2.07
C THR A 225 12.06 -9.92 -1.78
N ASP A 226 12.67 -9.01 -1.03
CA ASP A 226 12.16 -7.64 -0.90
C ASP A 226 12.46 -6.88 -2.18
N GLN A 227 11.47 -6.82 -3.07
CA GLN A 227 11.65 -6.16 -4.35
C GLN A 227 11.77 -4.65 -4.16
N LEU A 228 12.60 -3.99 -4.97
CA LEU A 228 12.55 -2.54 -5.12
C LEU A 228 11.29 -2.15 -5.90
N TYR A 229 10.71 -1.00 -5.58
CA TYR A 229 9.55 -0.46 -6.29
C TYR A 229 9.84 -0.29 -7.79
N ASN A 230 11.00 0.27 -8.13
CA ASN A 230 11.53 0.31 -9.49
C ASN A 230 13.06 0.09 -9.44
N GLN A 231 13.66 -0.27 -10.58
CA GLN A 231 15.09 -0.60 -10.61
C GLN A 231 16.02 0.58 -10.30
N ASP A 232 15.55 1.80 -10.49
CA ASP A 232 16.31 3.04 -10.28
C ASP A 232 16.11 3.62 -8.86
N SER A 233 15.29 2.96 -8.03
CA SER A 233 14.95 3.43 -6.68
C SER A 233 15.58 2.57 -5.61
N ASN A 234 16.05 3.20 -4.55
CA ASN A 234 16.47 2.52 -3.32
C ASN A 234 15.27 2.17 -2.40
N LYS A 235 14.02 2.37 -2.84
CA LYS A 235 12.83 2.10 -2.04
C LYS A 235 12.32 0.68 -2.29
N LYS A 236 12.26 -0.13 -1.22
CA LYS A 236 11.60 -1.44 -1.23
C LYS A 236 10.08 -1.29 -1.39
N ALA A 237 9.45 -2.25 -2.07
CA ALA A 237 8.02 -2.36 -2.26
C ALA A 237 7.32 -2.92 -0.99
N TYR A 238 7.49 -2.20 0.13
CA TYR A 238 7.00 -2.59 1.45
C TYR A 238 5.76 -1.78 1.86
N GLY A 239 4.72 -2.43 2.35
CA GLY A 239 3.44 -1.81 2.68
C GLY A 239 2.49 -1.77 1.49
N ILE A 240 1.19 -1.69 1.80
CA ILE A 240 0.11 -1.74 0.81
C ILE A 240 0.30 -0.74 -0.33
N LYS A 241 0.65 0.52 -0.03
CA LYS A 241 0.85 1.56 -1.04
C LYS A 241 1.94 1.18 -2.05
N TRP A 242 3.07 0.66 -1.58
CA TRP A 242 4.18 0.35 -2.47
C TRP A 242 3.99 -0.97 -3.21
N VAL A 243 3.31 -1.94 -2.60
CA VAL A 243 2.86 -3.16 -3.29
C VAL A 243 1.91 -2.81 -4.43
N GLU A 244 0.91 -1.96 -4.18
CA GLU A 244 -0.03 -1.51 -5.22
C GLU A 244 0.67 -0.68 -6.30
N LYS A 245 1.61 0.19 -5.94
CA LYS A 245 2.41 0.94 -6.92
C LYS A 245 3.24 0.01 -7.79
N LEU A 246 3.89 -1.01 -7.21
CA LEU A 246 4.65 -2.00 -7.96
C LEU A 246 3.75 -2.75 -8.96
N ALA A 247 2.51 -3.09 -8.56
CA ALA A 247 1.54 -3.77 -9.41
C ALA A 247 0.93 -2.87 -10.50
N ALA A 248 0.77 -1.58 -10.22
CA ALA A 248 0.25 -0.60 -11.17
C ALA A 248 1.27 -0.18 -12.23
N ASN A 249 2.57 -0.30 -11.95
CA ASN A 249 3.65 0.06 -12.86
C ASN A 249 3.84 -1.02 -13.94
N ASP A 250 3.51 -0.69 -15.19
CA ASP A 250 3.56 -1.61 -16.33
C ASP A 250 4.93 -2.24 -16.60
N LYS A 251 6.02 -1.49 -16.33
CA LYS A 251 7.40 -1.96 -16.51
C LYS A 251 7.87 -2.87 -15.38
N GLU A 252 7.30 -2.73 -14.19
CA GLU A 252 7.81 -3.36 -12.97
C GLU A 252 6.88 -4.46 -12.42
N ARG A 253 5.59 -4.44 -12.78
CA ARG A 253 4.58 -5.38 -12.26
C ARG A 253 4.87 -6.85 -12.54
N GLY A 254 5.69 -7.13 -13.54
CA GLY A 254 6.23 -8.48 -13.80
C GLY A 254 6.99 -9.07 -12.60
N ARG A 255 7.40 -8.25 -11.62
CA ARG A 255 8.13 -8.68 -10.41
C ARG A 255 7.25 -8.84 -9.17
N THR A 256 5.95 -8.55 -9.23
CA THR A 256 5.06 -8.60 -8.05
C THR A 256 5.00 -9.98 -7.39
N HIS A 257 5.04 -11.06 -8.17
CA HIS A 257 5.07 -12.45 -7.69
C HIS A 257 6.41 -12.84 -7.04
N LEU A 258 7.45 -12.00 -7.16
CA LEU A 258 8.75 -12.16 -6.55
C LEU A 258 8.94 -11.25 -5.32
N ASN A 259 7.91 -10.52 -4.91
CA ASN A 259 7.94 -9.63 -3.75
C ASN A 259 7.25 -10.25 -2.53
N ALA A 260 7.99 -10.44 -1.43
CA ALA A 260 7.47 -11.06 -0.22
C ALA A 260 6.26 -10.33 0.38
N ASP A 261 6.31 -9.01 0.44
CA ASP A 261 5.20 -8.24 1.03
C ASP A 261 3.94 -8.25 0.16
N THR A 262 4.05 -8.54 -1.14
CA THR A 262 2.86 -8.72 -2.00
C THR A 262 2.02 -9.90 -1.50
N TYR A 263 2.64 -11.04 -1.17
CA TYR A 263 1.93 -12.20 -0.61
C TYR A 263 1.29 -11.89 0.75
N ALA A 264 2.07 -11.27 1.63
CA ALA A 264 1.64 -10.97 2.99
C ALA A 264 0.47 -9.96 3.01
N VAL A 265 0.56 -8.90 2.20
CA VAL A 265 -0.52 -7.94 2.01
C VAL A 265 -1.73 -8.61 1.38
N TYR A 266 -1.56 -9.34 0.28
CA TYR A 266 -2.66 -9.96 -0.45
C TYR A 266 -3.47 -10.90 0.45
N ALA A 267 -2.82 -11.81 1.18
CA ALA A 267 -3.52 -12.73 2.08
C ALA A 267 -4.27 -11.99 3.21
N SER A 268 -3.66 -10.93 3.76
CA SER A 268 -4.28 -10.08 4.76
C SER A 268 -5.52 -9.37 4.23
N LEU A 269 -5.47 -8.85 3.00
CA LEU A 269 -6.59 -8.17 2.36
C LEU A 269 -7.68 -9.12 1.90
N LYS A 270 -7.35 -10.33 1.40
CA LYS A 270 -8.36 -11.36 1.12
C LYS A 270 -9.10 -11.74 2.39
N TYR A 271 -8.41 -11.89 3.51
CA TYR A 271 -9.07 -12.15 4.80
C TYR A 271 -10.00 -11.01 5.21
N MET A 272 -9.53 -9.76 5.13
CA MET A 272 -10.37 -8.57 5.36
C MET A 272 -11.60 -8.54 4.45
N GLU A 273 -11.44 -8.88 3.17
CA GLU A 273 -12.52 -8.91 2.18
C GLU A 273 -13.64 -9.88 2.58
N THR A 274 -13.31 -11.05 3.15
CA THR A 274 -14.33 -12.01 3.60
C THR A 274 -15.23 -11.47 4.72
N MET A 275 -14.78 -10.46 5.46
CA MET A 275 -15.51 -9.91 6.62
C MET A 275 -16.16 -8.55 6.33
N PHE A 276 -15.49 -7.68 5.58
CA PHE A 276 -15.86 -6.27 5.44
C PHE A 276 -16.06 -5.85 3.96
N GLY A 277 -15.97 -6.79 3.03
CA GLY A 277 -15.95 -6.53 1.59
C GLY A 277 -14.61 -5.96 1.11
N THR A 278 -14.50 -5.72 -0.20
CA THR A 278 -13.23 -5.33 -0.82
C THR A 278 -12.63 -4.07 -0.17
N PRO A 279 -11.40 -4.15 0.38
CA PRO A 279 -10.72 -3.02 1.01
C PRO A 279 -10.42 -1.89 0.01
N ASN A 280 -10.36 -0.65 0.49
CA ASN A 280 -10.08 0.53 -0.33
C ASN A 280 -8.67 0.45 -0.94
N ALA A 281 -8.55 0.76 -2.24
CA ALA A 281 -7.25 0.91 -2.89
C ALA A 281 -6.48 2.10 -2.30
N GLN A 282 -5.17 1.99 -2.23
CA GLN A 282 -4.24 3.04 -1.79
C GLN A 282 -3.54 3.74 -2.96
N VAL A 283 -3.55 3.11 -4.13
CA VAL A 283 -3.14 3.72 -5.38
C VAL A 283 -4.36 3.82 -6.28
N THR A 284 -4.80 5.05 -6.51
CA THR A 284 -5.87 5.38 -7.45
C THR A 284 -5.23 6.09 -8.65
N GLY A 285 -5.16 5.42 -9.80
CA GLY A 285 -4.52 5.94 -11.01
C GLY A 285 -3.40 5.04 -11.51
N ARG A 286 -3.22 4.97 -12.83
CA ARG A 286 -2.10 4.29 -13.48
C ARG A 286 -0.86 5.17 -13.42
N ASP A 287 0.22 4.69 -12.81
CA ASP A 287 1.51 5.39 -12.71
C ASP A 287 2.28 5.19 -14.04
N ASP A 288 1.67 5.64 -15.14
CA ASP A 288 2.19 5.52 -16.51
C ASP A 288 3.26 6.59 -16.77
N GLY A 289 4.37 6.51 -16.04
CA GLY A 289 5.63 7.16 -16.43
C GLY A 289 6.01 8.43 -15.69
N GLY A 290 6.94 8.25 -14.74
CA GLY A 290 8.11 9.10 -14.55
C GLY A 290 7.90 10.52 -14.02
N GLU A 291 8.07 10.69 -12.72
CA GLU A 291 8.56 11.96 -12.18
C GLU A 291 9.66 11.72 -11.13
N GLU A 292 10.77 12.45 -11.32
CA GLU A 292 11.94 12.52 -10.46
C GLU A 292 11.56 13.11 -9.09
N GLU A 293 11.81 12.37 -8.01
CA GLU A 293 11.67 12.89 -6.66
C GLU A 293 12.94 13.68 -6.27
N GLY A 294 12.87 15.00 -6.34
CA GLY A 294 13.79 15.90 -5.65
C GLY A 294 13.52 15.93 -4.14
N GLU A 295 14.60 15.97 -3.35
CA GLU A 295 14.62 15.99 -1.88
C GLU A 295 13.64 17.01 -1.27
N THR A 296 12.78 16.57 -0.34
CA THR A 296 11.89 17.47 0.43
C THR A 296 12.48 17.82 1.80
N PRO A 297 12.62 19.12 2.13
CA PRO A 297 12.53 19.63 3.49
C PRO A 297 11.11 19.37 4.03
N SER A 298 10.97 19.10 5.34
CA SER A 298 9.73 18.80 6.06
C SER A 298 8.43 19.24 5.35
N GLU A 299 7.68 18.25 4.84
CA GLU A 299 6.47 18.44 4.04
C GLU A 299 5.46 19.34 4.78
N PRO A 300 5.00 20.46 4.18
CA PRO A 300 3.79 21.11 4.65
C PRO A 300 2.65 20.10 4.52
N ALA A 301 1.74 20.06 5.51
CA ALA A 301 0.56 19.21 5.45
C ALA A 301 -0.13 19.41 4.09
N GLY A 302 -0.15 18.36 3.27
CA GLY A 302 -0.78 18.40 1.95
C GLY A 302 -2.26 18.74 2.04
N PRO A 303 -2.90 19.02 0.89
CA PRO A 303 -4.32 19.36 0.88
C PRO A 303 -5.14 18.26 1.55
N THR A 304 -6.12 18.68 2.35
CA THR A 304 -7.02 17.76 3.07
C THR A 304 -8.44 17.84 2.54
N LYS A 305 -8.73 18.85 1.72
CA LYS A 305 -10.05 19.19 1.22
C LYS A 305 -10.01 19.40 -0.28
N ALA A 306 -11.16 19.21 -0.92
CA ALA A 306 -11.30 19.44 -2.34
C ALA A 306 -12.71 19.93 -2.72
N VAL A 307 -12.77 20.65 -3.84
CA VAL A 307 -13.98 20.83 -4.64
C VAL A 307 -13.79 20.13 -5.97
N ASN A 308 -14.60 19.10 -6.20
CA ASN A 308 -14.69 18.44 -7.49
C ASN A 308 -15.80 19.08 -8.32
N ILE A 309 -15.50 19.37 -9.58
CA ILE A 309 -16.47 19.90 -10.53
C ILE A 309 -16.69 18.86 -11.61
N ILE A 310 -17.95 18.42 -11.72
CA ILE A 310 -18.40 17.39 -12.65
C ILE A 310 -19.30 18.03 -13.70
N LEU A 311 -19.10 17.67 -14.96
CA LEU A 311 -20.10 17.91 -16.01
C LEU A 311 -21.04 16.70 -16.05
N GLU A 312 -22.31 16.93 -15.72
CA GLU A 312 -23.37 15.93 -15.85
C GLU A 312 -24.08 16.14 -17.19
N ASN A 313 -24.24 15.05 -17.95
CA ASN A 313 -25.20 14.96 -19.03
C ASN A 313 -26.36 14.04 -18.62
N ARG A 314 -27.57 14.59 -18.58
CA ARG A 314 -28.79 13.86 -18.28
C ARG A 314 -29.66 13.76 -19.52
N ARG A 315 -29.83 12.54 -20.00
CA ARG A 315 -30.66 12.21 -21.17
C ARG A 315 -31.88 11.40 -20.78
N LYS A 316 -33.05 11.81 -21.22
CA LYS A 316 -34.31 11.07 -21.09
C LYS A 316 -34.92 10.85 -22.46
N GLY A 317 -35.54 9.69 -22.67
CA GLY A 317 -36.17 9.32 -23.95
C GLY A 317 -35.17 9.00 -25.06
N VAL A 318 -35.69 8.80 -26.27
CA VAL A 318 -34.90 8.50 -27.48
C VAL A 318 -34.88 9.75 -28.37
N PRO A 319 -33.73 10.14 -28.98
CA PRO A 319 -33.69 11.27 -29.90
C PRO A 319 -34.77 11.20 -30.98
N GLY A 320 -35.62 12.23 -31.05
CA GLY A 320 -36.76 12.32 -31.98
C GLY A 320 -38.12 12.05 -31.35
N ASP A 321 -38.17 11.48 -30.13
CA ASP A 321 -39.42 11.29 -29.39
C ASP A 321 -39.88 12.58 -28.70
N ALA A 322 -41.20 12.69 -28.46
CA ALA A 322 -41.80 13.87 -27.83
C ALA A 322 -41.36 14.08 -26.36
N ASP A 323 -40.87 13.03 -25.69
CA ASP A 323 -40.36 13.05 -24.33
C ASP A 323 -38.82 13.11 -24.25
N PHE A 324 -38.15 13.30 -25.39
CA PHE A 324 -36.69 13.45 -25.43
C PHE A 324 -36.24 14.74 -24.75
N SER A 325 -35.34 14.61 -23.78
CA SER A 325 -34.64 15.74 -23.17
C SER A 325 -33.16 15.40 -22.98
N ASP A 326 -32.27 16.27 -23.41
CA ASP A 326 -30.82 16.20 -23.18
C ASP A 326 -30.42 17.50 -22.49
N SER A 327 -29.94 17.42 -21.25
CA SER A 327 -29.59 18.59 -20.45
C SER A 327 -28.24 18.40 -19.79
N MET A 328 -27.41 19.43 -19.85
CA MET A 328 -26.10 19.45 -19.21
C MET A 328 -26.02 20.48 -18.09
N LYS A 329 -25.35 20.10 -17.00
CA LYS A 329 -25.08 21.01 -15.88
C LYS A 329 -23.73 20.71 -15.24
N TRP A 330 -23.17 21.75 -14.65
CA TRP A 330 -22.03 21.69 -13.75
C TRP A 330 -22.52 21.35 -12.35
N LEU A 331 -21.87 20.38 -11.72
CA LEU A 331 -22.08 19.98 -10.33
C LEU A 331 -20.81 20.24 -9.54
N PHE A 332 -20.94 20.90 -8.40
CA PHE A 332 -19.83 21.20 -7.51
C PHE A 332 -19.98 20.36 -6.25
N TYR A 333 -18.96 19.59 -5.89
CA TYR A 333 -18.96 18.72 -4.71
C TYR A 333 -17.84 19.14 -3.77
N SER A 334 -18.15 19.46 -2.51
CA SER A 334 -17.13 19.62 -1.48
C SER A 334 -16.88 18.28 -0.80
N VAL A 335 -15.65 17.77 -0.91
CA VAL A 335 -15.27 16.43 -0.46
C VAL A 335 -13.87 16.44 0.17
N PRO A 336 -13.50 15.43 0.97
CA PRO A 336 -12.12 15.27 1.40
C PRO A 336 -11.17 15.11 0.22
N PHE A 337 -9.92 15.57 0.36
CA PHE A 337 -8.88 15.39 -0.65
C PHE A 337 -8.76 13.89 -1.05
N GLY A 338 -8.57 13.63 -2.34
CA GLY A 338 -8.48 12.27 -2.91
C GLY A 338 -9.81 11.55 -3.09
N THR A 339 -10.95 12.20 -2.78
CA THR A 339 -12.29 11.60 -2.97
C THR A 339 -12.81 11.94 -4.37
N GLY A 340 -13.22 10.95 -5.16
CA GLY A 340 -13.90 11.18 -6.44
C GLY A 340 -15.41 11.41 -6.28
N SER A 341 -16.01 12.26 -7.12
CA SER A 341 -17.45 12.63 -7.02
C SER A 341 -18.33 12.11 -8.17
N GLN A 342 -17.77 11.43 -9.17
CA GLN A 342 -18.55 10.89 -10.28
C GLN A 342 -19.50 9.77 -9.83
N CYS A 343 -20.73 9.81 -10.33
CA CYS A 343 -21.79 8.84 -10.03
C CYS A 343 -22.10 8.66 -8.53
N SER A 344 -21.76 9.64 -7.68
CA SER A 344 -22.15 9.65 -6.27
C SER A 344 -23.40 10.47 -6.05
N ALA A 345 -24.32 9.92 -5.23
CA ALA A 345 -25.46 10.65 -4.69
C ALA A 345 -25.14 11.33 -3.35
N ASP A 346 -24.01 10.97 -2.72
CA ASP A 346 -23.59 11.43 -1.39
C ASP A 346 -22.07 11.73 -1.35
N PRO A 347 -21.63 12.95 -0.96
CA PRO A 347 -22.48 14.10 -0.67
C PRO A 347 -23.23 14.58 -1.90
N VAL A 348 -24.38 15.23 -1.68
CA VAL A 348 -25.07 15.97 -2.75
C VAL A 348 -24.21 17.13 -3.24
N PRO A 349 -24.35 17.56 -4.52
CA PRO A 349 -23.68 18.76 -4.99
C PRO A 349 -23.99 19.96 -4.09
N VAL A 350 -22.95 20.66 -3.68
CA VAL A 350 -23.04 21.88 -2.87
C VAL A 350 -23.40 23.11 -3.70
N ALA A 351 -23.25 23.01 -5.03
CA ALA A 351 -23.78 23.97 -6.00
C ALA A 351 -24.03 23.27 -7.34
N GLU A 352 -24.91 23.87 -8.15
CA GLU A 352 -25.17 23.45 -9.53
C GLU A 352 -25.25 24.68 -10.43
N ALA A 353 -24.83 24.54 -11.68
CA ALA A 353 -24.96 25.60 -12.68
C ALA A 353 -25.29 25.03 -14.07
N PRO A 354 -26.04 25.74 -14.92
CA PRO A 354 -26.25 25.31 -16.29
C PRO A 354 -24.91 25.25 -17.04
N ALA A 355 -24.73 24.23 -17.87
CA ALA A 355 -23.60 24.18 -18.79
C ALA A 355 -23.89 25.05 -20.04
N ASP A 356 -22.85 25.61 -20.66
CA ASP A 356 -23.01 26.43 -21.85
C ASP A 356 -23.55 25.61 -23.03
N VAL A 357 -24.44 26.23 -23.83
CA VAL A 357 -25.09 25.65 -25.01
C VAL A 357 -24.11 25.32 -26.14
N SER A 358 -22.88 25.83 -26.07
CA SER A 358 -21.78 25.47 -26.97
C SER A 358 -21.34 23.99 -26.79
N ILE A 359 -21.60 23.37 -25.63
CA ILE A 359 -21.50 21.93 -25.40
C ILE A 359 -22.77 21.25 -25.96
N SER A 360 -22.92 21.32 -27.28
CA SER A 360 -24.13 20.85 -27.96
C SER A 360 -24.19 19.31 -28.07
N THR A 361 -23.08 18.60 -27.87
CA THR A 361 -23.06 17.13 -27.83
C THR A 361 -22.04 16.61 -26.82
N PHE A 362 -22.44 15.59 -26.05
CA PHE A 362 -21.56 14.87 -25.13
C PHE A 362 -20.74 13.85 -25.95
N SER A 363 -19.65 14.32 -26.54
CA SER A 363 -18.72 13.49 -27.31
C SER A 363 -17.29 13.71 -26.83
N VAL A 364 -16.44 12.69 -26.95
CA VAL A 364 -15.02 12.80 -26.59
C VAL A 364 -14.37 13.95 -27.36
N ASP A 365 -14.77 14.16 -28.62
CA ASP A 365 -14.25 15.22 -29.46
C ASP A 365 -14.70 16.62 -29.02
N ALA A 366 -15.93 16.76 -28.50
CA ALA A 366 -16.43 18.02 -27.95
C ALA A 366 -15.72 18.43 -26.64
N LEU A 367 -15.17 17.46 -25.90
CA LEU A 367 -14.42 17.71 -24.66
C LEU A 367 -12.90 17.87 -24.85
N LYS A 368 -12.39 17.75 -26.10
CA LYS A 368 -10.97 17.98 -26.40
C LYS A 368 -10.57 19.45 -26.28
N ASP A 369 -11.51 20.36 -26.53
CA ASP A 369 -11.32 21.79 -26.28
C ASP A 369 -11.57 22.06 -24.79
N PRO A 370 -10.64 22.67 -24.03
CA PRO A 370 -10.79 22.90 -22.59
C PRO A 370 -12.03 23.74 -22.28
N GLN A 371 -13.13 23.04 -21.95
CA GLN A 371 -14.37 23.64 -21.50
C GLN A 371 -14.51 23.49 -19.99
N TYR A 372 -14.43 24.61 -19.28
CA TYR A 372 -14.59 24.68 -17.83
C TYR A 372 -15.77 25.61 -17.52
N PRO A 373 -16.41 25.51 -16.33
CA PRO A 373 -17.50 26.41 -15.98
C PRO A 373 -16.99 27.86 -15.91
N ALA A 374 -17.33 28.68 -16.91
CA ALA A 374 -17.01 30.11 -16.89
C ALA A 374 -18.00 30.87 -16.01
N GLY A 375 -17.50 31.78 -15.17
CA GLY A 375 -18.32 32.62 -14.30
C GLY A 375 -17.87 32.62 -12.85
N THR A 376 -18.77 33.05 -11.96
CA THR A 376 -18.60 33.03 -10.51
C THR A 376 -19.76 32.26 -9.89
N PHE A 377 -19.44 31.26 -9.08
CA PHE A 377 -20.41 30.35 -8.50
C PHE A 377 -20.16 30.25 -7.00
N ASP A 378 -21.20 30.47 -6.20
CA ASP A 378 -21.12 30.30 -4.75
C ASP A 378 -21.11 28.79 -4.44
N VAL A 379 -20.08 28.35 -3.72
CA VAL A 379 -19.81 26.93 -3.40
C VAL A 379 -19.67 26.81 -1.89
N LYS A 380 -20.56 26.02 -1.27
CA LYS A 380 -20.49 25.76 0.17
C LYS A 380 -19.50 24.62 0.43
N THR A 381 -18.36 24.95 1.01
CA THR A 381 -17.27 24.00 1.27
C THR A 381 -17.23 23.55 2.72
N GLN A 382 -16.32 22.63 3.04
CA GLN A 382 -15.99 22.24 4.41
C GLN A 382 -15.47 23.41 5.26
N ASP A 383 -14.96 24.48 4.63
CA ASP A 383 -14.48 25.70 5.29
C ASP A 383 -15.53 26.84 5.31
N GLY A 384 -16.74 26.57 4.84
CA GLY A 384 -17.83 27.54 4.75
C GLY A 384 -18.03 28.06 3.34
N ASP A 385 -18.51 29.30 3.23
CA ASP A 385 -18.95 29.87 1.96
C ASP A 385 -17.75 30.34 1.13
N CYS A 386 -17.56 29.74 -0.04
CA CYS A 386 -16.51 30.07 -0.99
C CYS A 386 -17.10 30.39 -2.36
N GLN A 387 -16.27 30.86 -3.29
CA GLN A 387 -16.65 31.17 -4.66
C GLN A 387 -15.69 30.53 -5.65
N TYR A 388 -16.19 29.66 -6.52
CA TYR A 388 -15.43 29.23 -7.69
C TYR A 388 -15.51 30.33 -8.77
N LYS A 389 -14.36 30.72 -9.31
CA LYS A 389 -14.23 31.81 -10.30
C LYS A 389 -13.39 31.35 -11.49
N ASN A 390 -13.90 31.58 -12.69
CA ASN A 390 -13.23 31.29 -13.94
C ASN A 390 -13.63 32.32 -15.00
N ASP A 391 -12.66 32.82 -15.76
CA ASP A 391 -12.87 33.84 -16.79
C ASP A 391 -13.26 33.26 -18.17
N GLY A 392 -13.30 31.94 -18.30
CA GLY A 392 -13.63 31.25 -19.55
C GLY A 392 -12.50 31.23 -20.58
N SER A 393 -11.27 31.60 -20.21
CA SER A 393 -10.12 31.63 -21.14
C SER A 393 -9.42 30.28 -21.33
N GLY A 394 -10.12 29.17 -21.08
CA GLY A 394 -9.56 27.81 -21.22
C GLY A 394 -8.65 27.38 -20.07
N ASN A 395 -8.76 28.01 -18.88
CA ASN A 395 -8.11 27.56 -17.64
C ASN A 395 -9.13 26.93 -16.67
N PRO A 396 -8.70 26.07 -15.72
CA PRO A 396 -9.62 25.39 -14.78
C PRO A 396 -10.24 26.30 -13.69
N GLY A 397 -9.88 27.58 -13.62
CA GLY A 397 -10.37 28.51 -12.59
C GLY A 397 -9.69 28.38 -11.22
N ALA A 398 -10.26 29.04 -10.22
CA ALA A 398 -9.80 29.03 -8.83
C ALA A 398 -10.97 29.12 -7.84
N LEU A 399 -10.80 28.52 -6.66
CA LEU A 399 -11.75 28.61 -5.55
C LEU A 399 -11.29 29.70 -4.56
N TRP A 400 -12.21 30.57 -4.15
CA TRP A 400 -11.94 31.70 -3.28
C TRP A 400 -12.75 31.59 -1.98
N CYS A 401 -12.06 31.42 -0.86
CA CYS A 401 -12.67 31.34 0.47
C CYS A 401 -12.28 32.59 1.27
N GLY A 402 -13.10 33.65 1.15
CA GLY A 402 -12.73 34.98 1.64
C GLY A 402 -11.61 35.60 0.80
N GLU A 403 -10.49 35.96 1.44
CA GLU A 403 -9.30 36.52 0.77
C GLU A 403 -8.32 35.44 0.27
N GLN A 404 -8.52 34.18 0.66
CA GLN A 404 -7.67 33.07 0.26
C GLN A 404 -8.14 32.49 -1.08
N SER A 405 -7.20 32.24 -1.99
CA SER A 405 -7.47 31.58 -3.27
C SER A 405 -6.72 30.24 -3.37
N HIS A 406 -7.41 29.26 -3.94
CA HIS A 406 -6.92 27.91 -4.20
C HIS A 406 -7.04 27.65 -5.69
N SER A 407 -5.90 27.51 -6.38
CA SER A 407 -5.88 27.22 -7.80
C SER A 407 -6.51 25.87 -8.09
N CYS A 408 -7.36 25.81 -9.11
CA CYS A 408 -7.92 24.54 -9.56
C CYS A 408 -7.08 23.96 -10.67
N LYS A 409 -7.15 22.65 -10.83
CA LYS A 409 -6.48 21.88 -11.87
C LYS A 409 -7.49 21.12 -12.68
N GLU A 410 -7.12 20.86 -13.91
CA GLU A 410 -7.84 19.92 -14.77
C GLU A 410 -7.81 18.52 -14.14
N ASN A 411 -8.94 17.82 -14.21
CA ASN A 411 -9.00 16.43 -13.79
C ASN A 411 -8.41 15.51 -14.88
N HIS A 412 -7.54 14.57 -14.49
CA HIS A 412 -6.89 13.65 -15.42
C HIS A 412 -7.87 12.74 -16.19
N GLU A 413 -9.09 12.55 -15.67
CA GLU A 413 -10.15 11.77 -16.32
C GLU A 413 -11.09 12.61 -17.20
N ARG A 414 -10.78 13.88 -17.52
CA ARG A 414 -11.66 14.78 -18.29
C ARG A 414 -12.04 14.30 -19.71
N GLN A 415 -11.37 13.27 -20.21
CA GLN A 415 -11.67 12.65 -21.51
C GLN A 415 -12.47 11.34 -21.38
N THR A 416 -12.84 10.95 -20.16
CA THR A 416 -13.52 9.69 -19.86
C THR A 416 -14.92 9.95 -19.33
N PHE A 417 -15.90 9.35 -19.97
CA PHE A 417 -17.30 9.39 -19.56
C PHE A 417 -17.62 8.22 -18.64
N LYS A 418 -18.30 8.49 -17.54
CA LYS A 418 -18.82 7.45 -16.65
C LYS A 418 -20.34 7.42 -16.69
N LEU A 419 -20.90 6.27 -17.06
CA LEU A 419 -22.34 6.02 -17.01
C LEU A 419 -22.78 5.76 -15.57
N CYS A 420 -23.68 6.58 -15.04
CA CYS A 420 -24.15 6.53 -13.66
C CYS A 420 -25.49 5.81 -13.56
N SER A 421 -25.46 4.48 -13.64
CA SER A 421 -26.66 3.63 -13.60
C SER A 421 -27.52 3.81 -12.33
N ASN A 422 -26.93 4.30 -11.25
CA ASN A 422 -27.57 4.39 -9.93
C ASN A 422 -28.22 5.76 -9.65
N LEU A 423 -28.04 6.75 -10.53
CA LEU A 423 -28.57 8.11 -10.35
C LEU A 423 -29.80 8.39 -11.25
N GLY A 424 -30.08 7.50 -12.19
CA GLY A 424 -31.07 7.72 -13.24
C GLY A 424 -32.46 7.20 -12.89
N ASP A 425 -33.37 8.08 -12.49
CA ASP A 425 -34.82 7.80 -12.41
C ASP A 425 -35.45 7.65 -13.80
N GLY A 426 -35.06 6.62 -14.56
CA GLY A 426 -35.45 6.41 -15.95
C GLY A 426 -34.76 7.36 -16.95
N ALA A 427 -33.71 8.07 -16.51
CA ALA A 427 -32.83 8.86 -17.37
C ALA A 427 -31.43 8.22 -17.43
N LYS A 428 -30.77 8.32 -18.58
CA LYS A 428 -29.35 8.01 -18.72
C LYS A 428 -28.54 9.19 -18.20
N ILE A 429 -27.72 8.97 -17.17
CA ILE A 429 -26.87 9.99 -16.58
C ILE A 429 -25.41 9.66 -16.86
N GLU A 430 -24.66 10.59 -17.43
CA GLU A 430 -23.24 10.45 -17.74
C GLU A 430 -22.47 11.57 -17.04
N HIS A 431 -21.42 11.23 -16.31
CA HIS A 431 -20.57 12.20 -15.60
C HIS A 431 -19.18 12.25 -16.24
N VAL A 432 -18.60 13.44 -16.28
CA VAL A 432 -17.18 13.67 -16.57
C VAL A 432 -16.60 14.52 -15.46
N ALA A 433 -15.48 14.07 -14.88
CA ALA A 433 -14.75 14.87 -13.91
C ALA A 433 -13.92 15.90 -14.67
N MET A 434 -14.14 17.18 -14.41
CA MET A 434 -13.58 18.26 -15.24
C MET A 434 -12.51 19.05 -14.50
N VAL A 435 -12.76 19.42 -13.23
CA VAL A 435 -11.86 20.25 -12.44
C VAL A 435 -11.79 19.74 -10.99
N SER A 436 -10.62 19.85 -10.38
CA SER A 436 -10.39 19.68 -8.94
C SER A 436 -9.72 20.92 -8.35
N CYS A 437 -10.25 21.47 -7.26
CA CYS A 437 -9.61 22.53 -6.48
C CYS A 437 -9.25 21.95 -5.12
N GLU A 438 -7.97 21.86 -4.77
CA GLU A 438 -7.47 21.12 -3.60
C GLU A 438 -6.72 22.06 -2.66
N TRP A 439 -7.00 21.98 -1.36
CA TRP A 439 -6.36 22.85 -0.35
C TRP A 439 -6.26 22.26 1.05
#